data_AF-A0A961YLG9-F1
#
_entry.id   AF-A0A961YLG9-F1
#
_cell.length_a   1.000
_cell.length_b   1.000
_cell.length_c   1.000
_cell.angle_alpha   90.00
_cell.angle_beta   90.00
_cell.angle_gamma   90.00
#
_symmetry.space_group_name_H-M   'P 1'
#
loop_
_entity.id
_entity.type
_entity.pdbx_description
1 polymer ?
#
loop_
_entity_poly.entity_id
_entity_poly.type
_entity_poly.pdbx_seq_one_letter_code
_entity_poly.pdbx_strand_id
1 'polypeptide(L)'
;GNDLINPLGLNVPMEVMMVTMMNSAPMERIIDPVIGTANATGSARQEPDGKFRCGGGHETWNGDIGVEDGFPRVRPSVTNLLWAMENISDLIPAFRQARIERFWAGLIDQTPDALPVLDAPAETPGLVIAFGFSGHGFCLGPVTGRILASLVNDERPDFDIAPFRLSRFNSWSGDASAPLTLHG
;
A
#
# COMPACT_ATOMS: atom_id res chain seq x y z
N GLY A 1 -1.08 -2.48 -13.43
CA GLY A 1 -1.49 -1.28 -12.67
C GLY A 1 -2.60 -0.53 -13.39
N ASN A 2 -2.36 -0.07 -14.62
CA ASN A 2 -3.35 0.63 -15.45
C ASN A 2 -4.30 -0.29 -16.26
N ASP A 3 -4.32 -1.59 -15.99
CA ASP A 3 -4.94 -2.59 -16.89
C ASP A 3 -6.44 -2.34 -17.13
N LEU A 4 -7.14 -1.76 -16.14
CA LEU A 4 -8.57 -1.43 -16.24
C LEU A 4 -8.85 -0.06 -16.87
N ILE A 5 -7.91 0.88 -16.84
CA ILE A 5 -8.12 2.26 -17.31
C ILE A 5 -7.47 2.53 -18.67
N ASN A 6 -6.44 1.76 -19.04
CA ASN A 6 -5.78 1.84 -20.34
C ASN A 6 -6.77 1.66 -21.53
N PRO A 7 -7.73 0.70 -21.50
CA PRO A 7 -8.72 0.57 -22.57
C PRO A 7 -9.63 1.79 -22.75
N LEU A 8 -9.72 2.66 -21.74
CA LEU A 8 -10.48 3.92 -21.77
C LEU A 8 -9.62 5.10 -22.23
N GLY A 9 -8.36 4.88 -22.60
CA GLY A 9 -7.42 5.93 -23.02
C GLY A 9 -6.79 6.71 -21.87
N LEU A 10 -6.95 6.25 -20.62
CA LEU A 10 -6.38 6.88 -19.43
C LEU A 10 -5.10 6.13 -19.02
N ASN A 11 -4.09 6.86 -18.55
CA ASN A 11 -2.85 6.29 -18.05
C ASN A 11 -2.30 7.13 -16.90
N VAL A 12 -1.90 6.47 -15.82
CA VAL A 12 -1.24 7.10 -14.67
C VAL A 12 0.16 6.50 -14.52
N PRO A 13 1.21 7.31 -14.36
CA PRO A 13 2.52 6.77 -14.00
C PRO A 13 2.36 6.06 -12.66
N MET A 14 2.54 4.75 -12.61
CA MET A 14 2.44 3.99 -11.36
C MET A 14 3.32 2.75 -11.43
N GLU A 15 3.79 2.35 -10.26
CA GLU A 15 4.50 1.09 -10.06
C GLU A 15 3.68 0.17 -9.17
N VAL A 16 3.87 -1.13 -9.33
CA VAL A 16 3.30 -2.10 -8.40
C VAL A 16 4.44 -2.63 -7.54
N MET A 17 4.40 -2.31 -6.26
CA MET A 17 5.35 -2.79 -5.27
C MET A 17 4.78 -3.97 -4.50
N MET A 18 5.67 -4.77 -3.93
CA MET A 18 5.36 -5.78 -2.92
C MET A 18 5.88 -5.34 -1.56
N VAL A 19 5.06 -5.53 -0.54
CA VAL A 19 5.43 -5.34 0.87
C VAL A 19 5.36 -6.65 1.62
N THR A 20 6.39 -6.96 2.38
CA THR A 20 6.44 -8.17 3.20
C THR A 20 5.69 -7.99 4.51
N MET A 21 4.93 -9.00 4.88
CA MET A 21 4.27 -9.12 6.18
C MET A 21 4.65 -10.45 6.82
N MET A 22 4.80 -10.46 8.14
CA MET A 22 5.14 -11.64 8.93
C MET A 22 4.41 -11.67 10.26
N ASN A 23 4.06 -12.86 10.70
CA ASN A 23 3.52 -13.14 12.03
C ASN A 23 4.45 -14.08 12.78
N SER A 24 4.76 -13.74 14.04
CA SER A 24 5.45 -14.65 14.94
C SER A 24 4.49 -15.67 15.56
N ALA A 25 5.06 -16.70 16.19
CA ALA A 25 4.41 -17.44 17.26
C ALA A 25 4.11 -16.50 18.45
N PRO A 26 3.16 -16.84 19.34
CA PRO A 26 2.93 -16.09 20.57
C PRO A 26 4.21 -15.93 21.40
N MET A 27 4.44 -14.73 21.93
CA MET A 27 5.54 -14.38 22.81
C MET A 27 5.02 -13.62 24.03
N GLU A 28 5.86 -13.44 25.05
CA GLU A 28 5.54 -12.56 26.17
C GLU A 28 5.19 -11.17 25.66
N ARG A 29 4.13 -10.59 26.23
CA ARG A 29 3.59 -9.32 25.76
C ARG A 29 4.39 -8.15 26.33
N ILE A 30 5.02 -7.38 25.45
CA ILE A 30 5.97 -6.30 25.81
C ILE A 30 5.66 -4.95 25.16
N ILE A 31 4.79 -4.90 24.14
CA ILE A 31 4.37 -3.65 23.50
C ILE A 31 2.84 -3.56 23.40
N ASP A 32 2.32 -2.39 23.76
CA ASP A 32 0.92 -2.01 23.53
C ASP A 32 0.70 -1.27 22.19
N PRO A 33 1.52 -0.26 21.83
CA PRO A 33 1.27 0.53 20.64
C PRO A 33 1.74 -0.18 19.37
N VAL A 34 1.28 0.33 18.23
CA VAL A 34 1.96 0.08 16.95
C VAL A 34 3.25 0.90 16.95
N ILE A 35 4.36 0.26 16.60
CA ILE A 35 5.66 0.91 16.41
C ILE A 35 5.94 0.94 14.91
N GLY A 36 6.43 2.08 14.40
CA GLY A 36 6.87 2.22 13.02
C GLY A 36 8.17 3.02 12.94
N THR A 37 8.92 2.83 11.86
CA THR A 37 10.10 3.64 11.57
C THR A 37 9.72 4.86 10.74
N ALA A 38 10.36 6.01 10.99
CA ALA A 38 10.06 7.26 10.29
C ALA A 38 10.29 7.17 8.78
N ASN A 39 11.26 6.35 8.34
CA ASN A 39 11.53 6.13 6.92
C ASN A 39 10.60 5.07 6.29
N ALA A 40 9.51 4.69 6.97
CA ALA A 40 8.56 3.66 6.53
C ALA A 40 9.20 2.30 6.19
N THR A 41 10.37 2.00 6.75
CA THR A 41 11.10 0.75 6.51
C THR A 41 10.49 -0.45 7.24
N GLY A 42 9.72 -0.21 8.30
CA GLY A 42 9.01 -1.27 9.00
C GLY A 42 7.98 -0.77 9.99
N SER A 43 7.03 -1.63 10.28
CA SER A 43 6.04 -1.48 11.34
C SER A 43 5.84 -2.79 12.08
N ALA A 44 5.50 -2.71 13.35
CA ALA A 44 5.21 -3.87 14.18
C ALA A 44 4.13 -3.54 15.21
N ARG A 45 3.31 -4.53 15.52
CA ARG A 45 2.45 -4.51 16.71
C ARG A 45 2.41 -5.89 17.32
N GLN A 46 2.15 -5.94 18.62
CA GLN A 46 1.86 -7.20 19.29
C GLN A 46 0.36 -7.33 19.50
N GLU A 47 -0.19 -8.41 18.95
CA GLU A 47 -1.59 -8.78 19.05
C GLU A 47 -1.93 -9.20 20.49
N PRO A 48 -3.23 -9.18 20.87
CA PRO A 48 -3.66 -9.62 22.20
C PRO A 48 -3.28 -11.07 22.55
N ASP A 49 -3.11 -11.93 21.54
CA ASP A 49 -2.67 -13.32 21.70
C ASP A 49 -1.14 -13.47 21.83
N GLY A 50 -0.41 -12.35 21.93
CA GLY A 50 1.04 -12.30 22.11
C GLY A 50 1.83 -12.41 20.80
N LYS A 51 1.19 -12.58 19.64
CA LYS A 51 1.89 -12.64 18.35
C LYS A 51 2.36 -11.26 17.92
N PHE A 52 3.57 -11.16 17.40
CA PHE A 52 3.97 -9.99 16.63
C PHE A 52 3.43 -10.09 15.22
N ARG A 53 2.76 -9.03 14.77
CA ARG A 53 2.46 -8.77 13.36
C ARG A 53 3.36 -7.65 12.89
N CYS A 54 4.20 -7.95 11.92
CA CYS A 54 5.20 -7.01 11.43
C CYS A 54 5.10 -6.87 9.91
N GLY A 55 5.35 -5.67 9.44
CA GLY A 55 5.44 -5.34 8.02
C GLY A 55 6.72 -4.57 7.73
N GLY A 56 7.19 -4.66 6.50
CA GLY A 56 8.38 -3.97 6.03
C GLY A 56 8.90 -4.61 4.76
N GLY A 57 10.01 -4.09 4.24
CA GLY A 57 10.67 -4.64 3.06
C GLY A 57 9.88 -4.36 1.80
N HIS A 58 10.40 -3.46 0.97
CA HIS A 58 9.80 -3.10 -0.32
C HIS A 58 10.60 -3.74 -1.45
N GLU A 59 9.90 -4.36 -2.38
CA GLU A 59 10.50 -4.83 -3.63
C GLU A 59 9.54 -4.60 -4.79
N THR A 60 10.08 -4.31 -5.97
CA THR A 60 9.26 -4.20 -7.18
C THR A 60 8.59 -5.54 -7.47
N TRP A 61 7.30 -5.53 -7.80
CA TRP A 61 6.61 -6.75 -8.18
C TRP A 61 7.18 -7.29 -9.50
N ASN A 62 7.52 -8.57 -9.52
CA ASN A 62 8.11 -9.25 -10.68
C ASN A 62 7.07 -9.70 -11.72
N GLY A 63 5.78 -9.42 -11.51
CA GLY A 63 4.68 -9.86 -12.38
C GLY A 63 4.12 -11.25 -12.05
N ASP A 64 4.74 -11.98 -11.13
CA ASP A 64 4.27 -13.33 -10.76
C ASP A 64 3.12 -13.25 -9.75
N ILE A 65 2.03 -13.94 -10.06
CA ILE A 65 0.92 -14.15 -9.14
C ILE A 65 0.55 -15.64 -9.15
N GLY A 66 0.71 -16.29 -8.01
CA GLY A 66 0.27 -17.66 -7.80
C GLY A 66 -1.21 -17.72 -7.43
N VAL A 67 -1.76 -18.93 -7.43
CA VAL A 67 -3.10 -19.21 -6.89
C VAL A 67 -2.98 -20.27 -5.80
N GLU A 68 -3.50 -19.98 -4.63
CA GLU A 68 -3.55 -20.89 -3.48
C GLU A 68 -4.97 -20.85 -2.90
N ASP A 69 -5.60 -22.00 -2.73
CA ASP A 69 -6.99 -22.14 -2.29
C ASP A 69 -8.00 -21.30 -3.10
N GLY A 70 -7.74 -21.12 -4.40
CA GLY A 70 -8.58 -20.34 -5.30
C GLY A 70 -8.37 -18.82 -5.21
N PHE A 71 -7.42 -18.35 -4.40
CA PHE A 71 -7.12 -16.93 -4.24
C PHE A 71 -5.75 -16.56 -4.81
N PRO A 72 -5.60 -15.36 -5.39
CA PRO A 72 -4.29 -14.86 -5.79
C PRO A 72 -3.36 -14.72 -4.59
N ARG A 73 -2.09 -15.08 -4.80
CA ARG A 73 -1.02 -14.99 -3.80
C ARG A 73 0.25 -14.49 -4.45
N VAL A 74 0.90 -13.55 -3.77
CA VAL A 74 2.27 -13.15 -4.05
C VAL A 74 3.14 -13.53 -2.85
N ARG A 75 4.41 -13.81 -3.11
CA ARG A 75 5.38 -14.20 -2.07
C ARG A 75 6.56 -13.24 -2.11
N PRO A 76 7.06 -12.80 -0.95
CA PRO A 76 8.24 -11.97 -0.91
C PRO A 76 9.47 -12.79 -1.30
N SER A 77 10.51 -12.13 -1.79
CA SER A 77 11.80 -12.78 -1.93
C SER A 77 12.38 -13.15 -0.56
N VAL A 78 13.20 -14.20 -0.50
CA VAL A 78 13.89 -14.59 0.75
C VAL A 78 14.75 -13.44 1.27
N THR A 79 15.39 -12.69 0.37
CA THR A 79 16.18 -11.49 0.70
C THR A 79 15.32 -10.45 1.42
N ASN A 80 14.14 -10.13 0.88
CA ASN A 80 13.26 -9.13 1.47
C ASN A 80 12.67 -9.59 2.82
N LEU A 81 12.37 -10.88 2.95
CA LEU A 81 11.95 -11.48 4.23
C LEU A 81 13.04 -11.37 5.30
N LEU A 82 14.28 -11.75 4.98
CA LEU A 82 15.40 -11.66 5.93
C LEU A 82 15.69 -10.22 6.32
N TRP A 83 15.68 -9.30 5.36
CA TRP A 83 15.84 -7.87 5.62
C TRP A 83 14.75 -7.34 6.56
N ALA A 84 13.48 -7.71 6.34
CA ALA A 84 12.38 -7.29 7.21
C ALA A 84 12.53 -7.86 8.63
N MET A 85 12.99 -9.11 8.77
CA MET A 85 13.29 -9.72 10.07
C MET A 85 14.42 -8.98 10.81
N GLU A 86 15.48 -8.60 10.12
CA GLU A 86 16.59 -7.82 10.68
C GLU A 86 16.14 -6.43 11.11
N ASN A 87 15.45 -5.68 10.23
CA ASN A 87 14.96 -4.33 10.53
C ASN A 87 14.01 -4.31 11.74
N ILE A 88 13.11 -5.28 11.85
CA ILE A 88 12.22 -5.39 13.02
C ILE A 88 12.97 -5.83 14.27
N SER A 89 13.98 -6.69 14.14
CA SER A 89 14.84 -7.09 15.26
C SER A 89 15.66 -5.94 15.83
N ASP A 90 16.06 -4.99 14.99
CA ASP A 90 16.76 -3.78 15.43
C ASP A 90 15.81 -2.80 16.15
N LEU A 91 14.56 -2.70 15.68
CA LEU A 91 13.53 -1.89 16.33
C LEU A 91 13.02 -2.51 17.65
N ILE A 92 12.86 -3.84 17.69
CA ILE A 92 12.32 -4.60 18.82
C ILE A 92 13.30 -5.75 19.12
N PRO A 93 14.31 -5.56 20.00
CA PRO A 93 15.33 -6.57 20.26
C PRO A 93 14.81 -7.94 20.70
N ALA A 94 13.69 -7.99 21.42
CA ALA A 94 13.04 -9.24 21.82
C ALA A 94 12.56 -10.08 20.61
N PHE A 95 12.26 -9.45 19.47
CA PHE A 95 11.84 -10.13 18.26
C PHE A 95 12.94 -11.02 17.66
N ARG A 96 14.21 -10.86 18.03
CA ARG A 96 15.30 -11.76 17.61
C ARG A 96 15.08 -13.21 18.00
N GLN A 97 14.27 -13.47 19.03
CA GLN A 97 13.92 -14.81 19.49
C GLN A 97 12.60 -15.31 18.89
N ALA A 98 11.94 -14.51 18.05
CA ALA A 98 10.65 -14.84 17.49
C ALA A 98 10.77 -15.99 16.47
N ARG A 99 9.93 -17.01 16.62
CA ARG A 99 9.70 -18.00 15.56
C ARG A 99 8.65 -17.44 14.60
N ILE A 100 8.96 -17.31 13.32
CA ILE A 100 7.98 -16.89 12.31
C ILE A 100 7.05 -18.06 11.99
N GLU A 101 5.73 -17.87 12.14
CA GLU A 101 4.71 -18.88 11.82
C GLU A 101 4.15 -18.70 10.42
N ARG A 102 4.12 -17.46 9.93
CA ARG A 102 3.59 -17.12 8.61
C ARG A 102 4.26 -15.87 8.10
N PHE A 103 4.50 -15.83 6.80
CA PHE A 103 4.82 -14.62 6.07
C PHE A 103 4.04 -14.60 4.76
N TRP A 104 3.83 -13.41 4.21
CA TRP A 104 3.18 -13.19 2.92
C TRP A 104 3.63 -11.85 2.35
N ALA A 105 3.32 -11.59 1.08
CA ALA A 105 3.46 -10.27 0.50
C ALA A 105 2.08 -9.71 0.12
N GLY A 106 1.98 -8.38 0.08
CA GLY A 106 0.85 -7.65 -0.47
C GLY A 106 1.31 -6.75 -1.61
N LEU A 107 0.48 -6.64 -2.66
CA LEU A 107 0.72 -5.70 -3.76
C LEU A 107 0.20 -4.31 -3.40
N ILE A 108 0.97 -3.28 -3.76
CA ILE A 108 0.64 -1.87 -3.59
C ILE A 108 0.80 -1.18 -4.94
N ASP A 109 -0.25 -0.55 -5.42
CA ASP A 109 -0.22 0.38 -6.54
C ASP A 109 0.25 1.76 -6.05
N GLN A 110 1.43 2.16 -6.47
CA GLN A 110 2.07 3.39 -6.03
C GLN A 110 2.10 4.42 -7.15
N THR A 111 1.51 5.58 -6.87
CA THR A 111 1.69 6.77 -7.70
C THR A 111 2.98 7.50 -7.32
N PRO A 112 3.58 8.32 -8.22
CA PRO A 112 4.82 9.02 -7.95
C PRO A 112 4.78 9.98 -6.76
N ASP A 113 3.59 10.51 -6.45
CA ASP A 113 3.35 11.40 -5.32
C ASP A 113 2.80 10.68 -4.06
N ALA A 114 2.65 9.35 -4.14
CA ALA A 114 2.03 8.51 -3.11
C ALA A 114 0.60 8.90 -2.68
N LEU A 115 -0.11 9.71 -3.50
CA LEU A 115 -1.49 10.10 -3.26
C LEU A 115 -2.46 9.30 -4.16
N PRO A 116 -3.66 8.94 -3.67
CA PRO A 116 -4.63 8.25 -4.52
C PRO A 116 -5.10 9.13 -5.69
N VAL A 117 -5.59 8.48 -6.73
CA VAL A 117 -6.39 9.11 -7.78
C VAL A 117 -7.85 8.95 -7.41
N LEU A 118 -8.56 10.05 -7.20
CA LEU A 118 -10.00 10.10 -6.95
C LEU A 118 -10.62 11.05 -7.99
N ASP A 119 -11.34 10.51 -8.98
CA ASP A 119 -11.83 11.33 -10.08
C ASP A 119 -13.09 10.78 -10.76
N ALA A 120 -13.75 11.66 -11.50
CA ALA A 120 -14.80 11.37 -12.48
C ALA A 120 -14.46 12.16 -13.77
N PRO A 121 -13.59 11.61 -14.64
CA PRO A 121 -13.10 12.33 -15.81
C PRO A 121 -14.23 12.69 -16.79
N ALA A 122 -14.34 13.96 -17.17
CA ALA A 122 -15.39 14.46 -18.06
C ALA A 122 -15.29 13.84 -19.47
N GLU A 123 -14.09 13.45 -19.87
CA GLU A 123 -13.77 12.80 -21.13
C GLU A 123 -14.31 11.35 -21.20
N THR A 124 -14.72 10.77 -20.07
CA THR A 124 -15.32 9.42 -20.00
C THR A 124 -16.57 9.45 -19.12
N PRO A 125 -17.73 9.93 -19.64
CA PRO A 125 -18.95 10.05 -18.87
C PRO A 125 -19.39 8.72 -18.23
N GLY A 126 -19.78 8.78 -16.95
CA GLY A 126 -20.19 7.61 -16.17
C GLY A 126 -19.03 6.83 -15.52
N LEU A 127 -17.78 7.20 -15.76
CA LEU A 127 -16.62 6.63 -15.07
C LEU A 127 -16.35 7.37 -13.75
N VAL A 128 -16.24 6.61 -12.67
CA VAL A 128 -15.70 7.09 -11.39
C VAL A 128 -14.55 6.15 -10.98
N ILE A 129 -13.40 6.73 -10.65
CA ILE A 129 -12.16 6.00 -10.36
C ILE A 129 -11.61 6.33 -8.98
N ALA A 130 -11.09 5.28 -8.34
CA ALA A 130 -10.39 5.33 -7.07
C ALA A 130 -9.30 4.26 -7.02
N PHE A 131 -8.04 4.66 -7.17
CA PHE A 131 -6.89 3.74 -7.16
C PHE A 131 -5.60 4.47 -6.77
N GLY A 132 -4.46 3.78 -6.73
CA GLY A 132 -3.15 4.37 -6.45
C GLY A 132 -2.96 4.73 -4.99
N PHE A 133 -3.59 3.99 -4.07
CA PHE A 133 -3.61 4.34 -2.65
C PHE A 133 -2.26 4.24 -1.96
N SER A 134 -1.24 3.68 -2.63
CA SER A 134 0.15 3.74 -2.18
C SER A 134 0.33 3.24 -0.74
N GLY A 135 -0.43 2.22 -0.34
CA GLY A 135 -0.39 1.60 0.99
C GLY A 135 -1.36 2.17 2.03
N HIS A 136 -2.02 3.28 1.75
CA HIS A 136 -2.86 4.00 2.72
C HIS A 136 -4.37 3.72 2.57
N GLY A 137 -4.75 2.84 1.64
CA GLY A 137 -6.15 2.63 1.23
C GLY A 137 -7.06 2.14 2.36
N PHE A 138 -6.54 1.35 3.30
CA PHE A 138 -7.34 0.85 4.42
C PHE A 138 -7.85 1.98 5.32
N CYS A 139 -6.97 2.91 5.71
CA CYS A 139 -7.34 4.04 6.56
C CYS A 139 -8.21 5.06 5.81
N LEU A 140 -7.99 5.23 4.51
CA LEU A 140 -8.70 6.20 3.68
C LEU A 140 -10.08 5.71 3.21
N GLY A 141 -10.37 4.40 3.27
CA GLY A 141 -11.61 3.81 2.77
C GLY A 141 -12.90 4.57 3.14
N PRO A 142 -13.14 4.91 4.42
CA PRO A 142 -14.37 5.62 4.81
C PRO A 142 -14.54 7.01 4.20
N VAL A 143 -13.46 7.81 4.12
CA VAL A 143 -13.53 9.16 3.52
C VAL A 143 -13.62 9.08 2.00
N THR A 144 -12.86 8.17 1.39
CA THR A 144 -12.93 7.89 -0.04
C THR A 144 -14.35 7.48 -0.44
N GLY A 145 -15.00 6.57 0.28
CA GLY A 145 -16.36 6.14 -0.02
C GLY A 145 -17.37 7.30 -0.08
N ARG A 146 -17.27 8.28 0.83
CA ARG A 146 -18.12 9.48 0.81
C ARG A 146 -17.83 10.38 -0.40
N ILE A 147 -16.55 10.56 -0.73
CA ILE A 147 -16.13 11.32 -1.91
C ILE A 147 -16.70 10.67 -3.18
N LEU A 148 -16.51 9.36 -3.35
CA LEU A 148 -16.99 8.64 -4.53
C LEU A 148 -18.52 8.64 -4.62
N ALA A 149 -19.22 8.53 -3.49
CA ALA A 149 -20.67 8.64 -3.47
C ALA A 149 -21.16 10.01 -3.98
N SER A 150 -20.45 11.10 -3.66
CA SER A 150 -20.78 12.43 -4.20
C SER A 150 -20.51 12.47 -5.71
N LEU A 151 -19.35 11.98 -6.15
CA LEU A 151 -18.97 11.97 -7.57
C LEU A 151 -19.93 11.15 -8.45
N VAL A 152 -20.40 10.00 -7.96
CA VAL A 152 -21.36 9.14 -8.68
C VAL A 152 -22.72 9.83 -8.88
N ASN A 153 -23.11 10.74 -7.99
CA ASN A 153 -24.36 11.49 -8.08
C ASN A 153 -24.20 12.86 -8.78
N ASP A 154 -23.06 13.11 -9.41
CA ASP A 154 -22.69 14.42 -9.99
C ASP A 154 -22.72 15.58 -8.95
N GLU A 155 -22.51 15.24 -7.68
CA GLU A 155 -22.46 16.19 -6.57
C GLU A 155 -21.03 16.61 -6.24
N ARG A 156 -20.89 17.81 -5.68
CA ARG A 156 -19.60 18.30 -5.17
C ARG A 156 -19.26 17.55 -3.87
N PRO A 157 -18.09 16.89 -3.76
CA PRO A 157 -17.66 16.28 -2.50
C PRO A 157 -17.48 17.32 -1.39
N ASP A 158 -17.71 16.90 -0.14
CA ASP A 158 -17.51 17.73 1.07
C ASP A 158 -16.05 18.15 1.29
N PHE A 159 -15.11 17.50 0.61
CA PHE A 159 -13.67 17.73 0.71
C PHE A 159 -13.13 18.29 -0.60
N ASP A 160 -12.11 19.15 -0.51
CA ASP A 160 -11.36 19.53 -1.71
C ASP A 160 -10.54 18.34 -2.20
N ILE A 161 -10.87 17.86 -3.39
CA ILE A 161 -10.21 16.73 -4.02
C ILE A 161 -9.34 17.13 -5.21
N ALA A 162 -9.11 18.42 -5.46
CA ALA A 162 -8.24 18.87 -6.53
C ALA A 162 -6.84 18.20 -6.52
N PRO A 163 -6.19 17.99 -5.35
CA PRO A 163 -4.91 17.28 -5.30
C PRO A 163 -4.98 15.79 -5.70
N PHE A 164 -6.15 15.18 -5.71
CA PHE A 164 -6.35 13.75 -6.04
C PHE A 164 -6.88 13.53 -7.46
N ARG A 165 -7.14 14.60 -8.23
CA ARG A 165 -7.61 14.48 -9.61
C ARG A 165 -6.58 13.79 -10.48
N LEU A 166 -7.05 13.09 -11.51
CA LEU A 166 -6.23 12.43 -12.51
C LEU A 166 -5.37 13.45 -13.29
N SER A 167 -5.95 14.62 -13.56
CA SER A 167 -5.33 15.69 -14.34
C SER A 167 -4.02 16.23 -13.75
N ARG A 168 -3.73 15.98 -12.47
CA ARG A 168 -2.44 16.34 -11.86
C ARG A 168 -1.25 15.68 -12.55
N PHE A 169 -1.47 14.54 -13.22
CA PHE A 169 -0.44 13.83 -13.96
C PHE A 169 -0.32 14.25 -15.43
N ASN A 170 -1.17 15.15 -15.95
CA ASN A 170 -1.11 15.58 -17.36
C ASN A 170 0.21 16.27 -17.75
N SER A 171 0.90 16.87 -16.77
CA SER A 171 2.20 17.52 -16.95
C SER A 171 3.36 16.72 -16.35
N TRP A 172 3.11 15.48 -15.92
CA TRP A 172 4.13 14.65 -15.30
C TRP A 172 5.15 14.20 -16.34
N SER A 173 6.34 14.77 -16.29
CA SER A 173 7.48 14.42 -17.15
C SER A 173 8.51 13.52 -16.44
N GLY A 174 8.21 13.05 -15.23
CA GLY A 174 9.17 12.40 -14.33
C GLY A 174 9.16 10.87 -14.35
N ASP A 175 10.29 10.29 -14.00
CA ASP A 175 10.46 8.86 -13.71
C ASP A 175 9.65 8.49 -12.45
N ALA A 176 8.83 7.43 -12.53
CA ALA A 176 8.00 6.96 -11.40
C ALA A 176 8.84 6.39 -10.25
N SER A 177 10.14 6.19 -10.47
CA SER A 177 11.11 5.65 -9.50
C SER A 177 11.78 6.69 -8.59
N ALA A 178 11.35 7.96 -8.62
CA ALA A 178 11.90 8.99 -7.74
C ALA A 178 11.73 8.59 -6.25
N PRO A 179 12.76 8.81 -5.40
CA PRO A 179 12.72 8.36 -4.02
C PRO A 179 11.61 9.06 -3.25
N LEU A 180 10.75 8.26 -2.62
CA LEU A 180 9.63 8.71 -1.80
C LEU A 180 10.16 9.52 -0.61
N THR A 181 9.87 10.81 -0.57
CA THR A 181 9.92 11.59 0.67
C THR A 181 8.57 11.41 1.37
N LEU A 182 8.61 11.15 2.68
CA LEU A 182 7.42 10.76 3.46
C LEU A 182 6.29 11.81 3.41
N HIS A 183 6.53 13.04 2.92
CA HIS A 183 5.52 14.10 2.75
C HIS A 183 5.88 15.09 1.63
N GLY A 184 6.18 14.58 0.42
CA GLY A 184 6.52 15.43 -0.73
C GLY A 184 7.93 16.00 -0.71
#